data_AF-A0A1Y6GCV9-F1
#
_entry.id   AF-A0A1Y6GCV9-F1
#
_cell.length_a   1.000
_cell.length_b   1.000
_cell.length_c   1.000
_cell.angle_alpha   90.00
_cell.angle_beta   90.00
_cell.angle_gamma   90.00
#
_symmetry.space_group_name_H-M   'P 1'
#
loop_
_entity.id
_entity.type
_entity.pdbx_description
1 polymer ?
#
loop_
_entity_poly.entity_id
_entity_poly.type
_entity_poly.pdbx_seq_one_letter_code
_entity_poly.pdbx_strand_id
1 'polypeptide(L)'
;MPGIIESLNEAMLRDPRWRPHQDRRAGGTKYISTFVNSRGDVIALDLGSGGKSAIWALARLSPGSLMPSVDREFYPADRPRNSNLSVPELKGKPLTRFYPTSRSEAQQLVDHFASA
;
A
#
# COMPACT_ATOMS: atom_id res chain seq x y z
N MET A 1 3.17 18.11 11.08
CA MET A 1 2.46 17.86 9.82
C MET A 1 2.38 16.34 9.65
N PRO A 2 1.23 15.78 9.24
CA PRO A 2 1.13 14.34 8.99
C PRO A 2 2.11 13.93 7.89
N GLY A 3 2.65 12.72 7.96
CA GLY A 3 3.48 12.15 6.91
C GLY A 3 2.70 11.98 5.59
N ILE A 4 3.43 11.82 4.47
CA ILE A 4 2.83 11.59 3.14
C ILE A 4 1.84 10.41 3.17
N ILE A 5 2.22 9.30 3.80
CA ILE A 5 1.39 8.10 3.87
C ILE A 5 0.24 8.25 4.88
N GLU A 6 0.42 8.97 5.98
CA GLU A 6 -0.66 9.27 6.94
C GLU A 6 -1.76 10.11 6.29
N SER A 7 -1.39 11.18 5.59
CA SER A 7 -2.36 12.02 4.86
C SER A 7 -3.00 11.29 3.66
N LEU A 8 -2.31 10.32 3.05
CA LEU A 8 -2.89 9.42 2.05
C LEU A 8 -3.93 8.49 2.70
N ASN A 9 -3.60 7.90 3.85
CA ASN A 9 -4.49 7.01 4.59
C ASN A 9 -5.81 7.70 4.96
N GLU A 10 -5.74 8.93 5.48
CA GLU A 10 -6.94 9.73 5.80
C GLU A 10 -7.82 10.00 4.56
N ALA A 11 -7.20 10.25 3.40
CA ALA A 11 -7.93 10.45 2.16
C ALA A 11 -8.57 9.15 1.66
N MET A 12 -7.85 8.03 1.70
CA MET A 12 -8.37 6.72 1.30
C MET A 12 -9.54 6.25 2.16
N LEU A 13 -9.55 6.58 3.46
CA LEU A 13 -10.68 6.28 4.35
C LEU A 13 -11.98 6.98 3.94
N ARG A 14 -11.88 8.07 3.17
CA ARG A 14 -13.03 8.86 2.68
C ARG A 14 -13.34 8.58 1.20
N ASP A 15 -12.49 7.82 0.51
CA ASP A 15 -12.63 7.52 -0.91
C ASP A 15 -13.53 6.29 -1.11
N PRO A 16 -14.68 6.40 -1.78
CA PRO A 16 -15.62 5.30 -1.96
C PRO A 16 -15.07 4.14 -2.81
N ARG A 17 -13.97 4.35 -3.54
CA ARG A 17 -13.29 3.29 -4.32
C ARG A 17 -12.55 2.30 -3.42
N TRP A 18 -12.31 2.68 -2.16
CA TRP A 18 -11.54 1.91 -1.20
C TRP A 18 -12.40 1.52 0.00
N ARG A 19 -12.22 0.30 0.47
CA ARG A 19 -12.78 -0.18 1.72
C ARG A 19 -11.65 -0.65 2.63
N PRO A 20 -11.61 -0.24 3.90
CA PRO A 20 -10.68 -0.84 4.86
C PRO A 20 -10.83 -2.35 4.87
N HIS A 21 -9.72 -3.07 4.90
CA HIS A 21 -9.75 -4.52 4.96
C HIS A 21 -10.43 -5.00 6.26
N GLN A 22 -11.32 -5.99 6.14
CA GLN A 22 -12.19 -6.47 7.24
C GLN A 22 -11.42 -7.03 8.44
N ASP A 23 -10.25 -7.61 8.19
CA ASP A 23 -9.38 -8.07 9.26
C ASP A 23 -8.73 -6.87 9.97
N ARG A 24 -9.37 -6.43 11.06
CA ARG A 24 -8.94 -5.28 11.87
C ARG A 24 -7.55 -5.47 12.50
N ARG A 25 -7.06 -6.71 12.64
CA ARG A 25 -5.66 -6.97 13.06
C ARG A 25 -4.67 -6.80 11.90
N ALA A 26 -5.16 -6.86 10.67
CA ALA A 26 -4.38 -6.82 9.44
C ALA A 26 -4.63 -5.54 8.60
N GLY A 27 -5.56 -4.67 9.02
CA GLY A 27 -5.88 -3.38 8.39
C GLY A 27 -5.67 -2.15 9.29
N GLY A 28 -5.15 -2.34 10.50
CA GLY A 28 -5.04 -1.25 11.47
C GLY A 28 -4.18 -1.63 12.67
N THR A 29 -2.96 -2.08 12.41
CA THR A 29 -1.92 -1.82 13.43
C THR A 29 -1.60 -0.34 13.35
N LYS A 30 -1.10 0.28 14.42
CA LYS A 30 -0.59 1.67 14.35
C LYS A 30 0.52 1.88 13.30
N TYR A 31 0.96 0.81 12.63
CA TYR A 31 2.05 0.78 11.67
C TYR A 31 1.62 0.39 10.25
N ILE A 32 0.46 -0.24 10.04
CA ILE A 32 0.00 -0.66 8.71
C ILE A 32 -1.51 -0.48 8.60
N SER A 33 -1.95 0.20 7.54
CA SER A 33 -3.35 0.26 7.12
C SER A 33 -3.56 -0.43 5.79
N THR A 34 -4.58 -1.27 5.68
CA THR A 34 -4.80 -2.11 4.51
C THR A 34 -6.17 -1.83 3.90
N PHE A 35 -6.21 -1.69 2.58
CA PHE A 35 -7.40 -1.33 1.82
C PHE A 35 -7.64 -2.30 0.68
N VAL A 36 -8.92 -2.46 0.34
CA VAL A 36 -9.40 -3.30 -0.76
C VAL A 36 -10.17 -2.41 -1.73
N ASN A 37 -9.85 -2.51 -3.03
CA ASN A 37 -10.60 -1.80 -4.06
C ASN A 37 -11.87 -2.56 -4.48
N SER A 38 -12.62 -2.02 -5.45
CA SER A 38 -13.83 -2.64 -6.00
C SER A 38 -13.59 -3.98 -6.69
N ARG A 39 -12.38 -4.25 -7.19
CA ARG A 39 -11.98 -5.52 -7.83
C ARG A 39 -11.51 -6.59 -6.84
N GLY A 40 -11.36 -6.24 -5.57
CA GLY A 40 -10.81 -7.15 -4.56
C GLY A 40 -9.29 -7.16 -4.49
N ASP A 41 -8.60 -6.26 -5.19
CA ASP A 41 -7.15 -6.09 -5.01
C ASP A 41 -6.86 -5.38 -3.70
N VAL A 42 -5.80 -5.83 -3.03
CA VAL A 42 -5.39 -5.34 -1.71
C VAL A 42 -4.09 -4.56 -1.81
N ILE A 43 -4.07 -3.39 -1.16
CA ILE A 43 -2.85 -2.61 -0.94
C ILE A 43 -2.70 -2.31 0.55
N ALA A 44 -1.46 -2.15 1.01
CA ALA A 44 -1.15 -1.79 2.39
C ALA A 44 -0.26 -0.55 2.45
N LEU A 45 -0.57 0.35 3.36
CA LEU A 45 0.14 1.58 3.64
C LEU A 45 0.97 1.40 4.90
N ASP A 46 2.28 1.68 4.83
CA ASP A 46 3.16 1.68 6.00
C ASP A 46 3.07 3.02 6.74
N LEU A 47 2.43 3.00 7.91
CA LEU A 47 2.28 4.12 8.82
C LEU A 47 3.42 4.21 9.85
N GLY A 48 4.47 3.40 9.72
CA GLY A 48 5.62 3.42 10.62
C GLY A 48 6.36 4.76 10.60
N SER A 49 6.73 5.25 11.79
CA SER A 49 7.35 6.56 12.02
C SER A 49 8.90 6.58 11.90
N GLY A 50 9.54 5.50 11.45
CA GLY A 50 11.00 5.34 11.54
C GLY A 50 11.75 4.97 10.24
N GLY A 51 11.07 4.86 9.10
CA GLY A 51 11.69 4.46 7.83
C GLY A 51 11.02 5.10 6.61
N LYS A 52 11.48 4.76 5.40
CA LYS A 52 10.80 5.14 4.15
C LYS A 52 9.43 4.46 4.11
N SER A 53 8.39 5.16 4.56
CA SER A 53 7.00 4.72 4.52
C SER A 53 6.65 4.31 3.09
N ALA A 54 6.30 3.03 2.93
CA ALA A 54 6.07 2.43 1.63
C ALA A 54 4.58 2.13 1.42
N ILE A 55 4.17 2.10 0.16
CA ILE A 55 2.93 1.47 -0.28
C ILE A 55 3.28 0.07 -0.75
N TRP A 56 2.56 -0.93 -0.26
CA TRP A 56 2.73 -2.34 -0.61
C TRP A 56 1.56 -2.78 -1.49
N ALA A 57 1.88 -3.39 -2.62
CA ALA A 57 0.90 -4.07 -3.48
C ALA A 57 1.46 -5.43 -3.93
N LEU A 58 0.58 -6.30 -4.44
CA LEU A 58 1.02 -7.51 -5.12
C LEU A 58 1.91 -7.17 -6.31
N ALA A 59 2.99 -7.93 -6.52
CA ALA A 59 3.92 -7.66 -7.62
C ALA A 59 3.23 -7.69 -9.00
N ARG A 60 2.21 -8.53 -9.18
CA ARG A 60 1.38 -8.60 -10.41
C ARG A 60 0.61 -7.31 -10.71
N LEU A 61 0.39 -6.47 -9.70
CA LEU A 61 -0.30 -5.18 -9.83
C LEU A 61 0.67 -4.03 -10.10
N SER A 62 1.98 -4.29 -10.09
CA SER A 62 2.96 -3.24 -10.27
C SER A 62 2.82 -2.62 -11.66
N PRO A 63 2.57 -1.30 -11.77
CA PRO A 63 2.43 -0.63 -13.05
C PRO A 63 3.71 -0.77 -13.85
N GLY A 64 3.77 -1.64 -14.86
CA GLY A 64 5.02 -1.97 -15.57
C GLY A 64 5.82 -0.75 -16.03
N SER A 65 5.15 0.22 -16.65
CA SER A 65 5.74 1.45 -17.21
C SER A 65 5.06 2.75 -16.76
N LEU A 66 3.93 2.67 -16.05
CA LEU A 66 2.99 3.80 -15.87
C LEU A 66 3.44 4.87 -14.87
N MET A 67 4.38 4.57 -13.98
CA MET A 67 4.85 5.52 -12.96
C MET A 67 6.38 5.48 -12.82
N PRO A 68 7.12 5.97 -13.83
CA PRO A 68 8.59 5.96 -13.81
C PRO A 68 9.19 6.83 -12.71
N SER A 69 8.43 7.77 -12.15
CA SER A 69 8.90 8.69 -11.11
C SER A 69 8.89 8.11 -9.69
N VAL A 70 8.17 7.00 -9.45
CA VAL A 70 8.12 6.42 -8.11
C VAL A 70 9.08 5.27 -7.98
N ASP A 71 10.07 5.46 -7.11
CA ASP A 71 11.00 4.40 -6.69
C ASP A 71 10.23 3.18 -6.22
N ARG A 72 10.69 2.00 -6.67
CA ARG A 72 10.07 0.74 -6.33
C ARG A 72 11.08 -0.38 -6.16
N GLU A 73 10.75 -1.29 -5.25
CA GLU A 73 11.56 -2.48 -4.97
C GLU A 73 10.68 -3.72 -5.08
N PHE A 74 11.10 -4.68 -5.90
CA PHE A 74 10.49 -6.00 -5.91
C PHE A 74 10.85 -6.73 -4.61
N TYR A 75 9.84 -7.29 -3.97
CA TYR A 75 9.95 -7.96 -2.70
C TYR A 75 9.48 -9.42 -2.83
N PRO A 76 10.40 -10.39 -2.88
CA PRO A 76 10.06 -11.77 -3.18
C PRO A 76 9.32 -12.45 -2.02
N ALA A 77 8.74 -13.62 -2.31
CA ALA A 77 7.83 -14.30 -1.40
C ALA A 77 8.50 -14.75 -0.08
N ASP A 78 9.75 -15.18 -0.19
CA ASP A 78 10.60 -15.83 0.79
C ASP A 78 11.36 -14.86 1.72
N ARG A 79 11.42 -13.57 1.39
CA ARG A 79 12.16 -12.59 2.20
C ARG A 79 11.41 -12.24 3.51
N PRO A 80 12.11 -12.13 4.67
CA PRO A 80 11.49 -11.80 5.97
C PRO A 80 10.86 -10.41 6.04
N ARG A 81 9.57 -10.34 6.34
CA ARG A 81 8.73 -9.12 6.18
C ARG A 81 8.38 -8.44 7.49
N ASN A 82 7.83 -7.22 7.37
CA ASN A 82 7.07 -6.60 8.45
C ASN A 82 5.94 -7.55 8.86
N SER A 83 5.96 -8.03 10.11
CA SER A 83 4.98 -8.97 10.66
C SER A 83 3.55 -8.43 10.67
N ASN A 84 3.40 -7.11 10.54
CA ASN A 84 2.10 -6.43 10.44
C ASN A 84 1.47 -6.52 9.03
N LEU A 85 2.21 -6.94 8.00
CA LEU A 85 1.66 -7.28 6.67
C LEU A 85 1.05 -8.70 6.70
N SER A 86 -0.01 -8.86 7.47
CA SER A 86 -0.55 -10.16 7.86
C SER A 86 -1.79 -10.59 7.07
N VAL A 87 -2.38 -9.72 6.24
CA VAL A 87 -3.55 -10.07 5.43
C VAL A 87 -3.25 -11.25 4.49
N PRO A 88 -4.12 -12.27 4.39
CA PRO A 88 -3.92 -13.43 3.51
C PRO A 88 -3.64 -13.06 2.05
N GLU A 89 -4.15 -11.92 1.60
CA GLU A 89 -4.01 -11.42 0.25
C GLU A 89 -2.57 -11.01 -0.06
N LEU A 90 -1.79 -10.58 0.94
CA LEU A 90 -0.40 -10.13 0.78
C LEU A 90 0.63 -11.07 1.42
N LYS A 91 0.24 -11.74 2.52
CA LYS A 91 1.11 -12.61 3.31
C LYS A 91 1.64 -13.78 2.47
N GLY A 92 2.96 -13.95 2.44
CA GLY A 92 3.62 -15.03 1.70
C GLY A 92 3.61 -14.88 0.18
N LYS A 93 3.10 -13.76 -0.37
CA LYS A 93 3.05 -13.52 -1.83
C LYS A 93 4.12 -12.53 -2.30
N PRO A 94 4.59 -12.56 -3.55
CA PRO A 94 5.49 -11.54 -4.06
C PRO A 94 4.82 -10.16 -4.06
N LEU A 95 5.53 -9.16 -3.52
CA LEU A 95 5.04 -7.79 -3.40
C LEU A 95 5.95 -6.82 -4.15
N THR A 96 5.44 -5.61 -4.38
CA THR A 96 6.24 -4.45 -4.74
C THR A 96 6.06 -3.40 -3.67
N ARG A 97 7.19 -2.84 -3.22
CA ARG A 97 7.23 -1.66 -2.36
C ARG A 97 7.35 -0.44 -3.25
N PHE A 98 6.49 0.55 -3.06
CA PHE A 98 6.59 1.85 -3.70
C PHE A 98 6.97 2.89 -2.65
N TYR A 99 7.90 3.76 -2.99
CA TYR A 99 8.42 4.81 -2.10
C TYR A 99 8.09 6.19 -2.67
N PRO A 100 6.81 6.61 -2.65
CA PRO A 100 6.46 7.94 -3.11
C PRO A 100 7.17 9.00 -2.24
N THR A 101 7.79 9.97 -2.90
CA THR A 101 8.50 11.08 -2.25
C THR A 101 7.61 12.31 -2.06
N SER A 102 6.42 12.30 -2.66
CA SER A 102 5.41 13.35 -2.51
C SER A 102 3.99 12.79 -2.34
N ARG A 103 3.09 13.62 -1.81
CA ARG A 103 1.66 13.29 -1.69
C ARG A 103 0.99 13.07 -3.05
N SER A 104 1.45 13.78 -4.08
CA SER A 104 0.95 13.64 -5.46
C SER A 104 1.31 12.28 -6.05
N GLU A 105 2.56 11.85 -5.91
CA GLU A 105 3.00 10.50 -6.34
C GLU A 105 2.24 9.39 -5.63
N ALA A 106 2.06 9.53 -4.31
CA ALA A 106 1.28 8.58 -3.53
C ALA A 106 -0.19 8.52 -4.01
N GLN A 107 -0.78 9.67 -4.36
CA GLN A 107 -2.13 9.73 -4.90
C GLN A 107 -2.24 9.03 -6.25
N GLN A 108 -1.31 9.30 -7.16
CA GLN A 108 -1.29 8.70 -8.49
C GLN A 108 -1.21 7.17 -8.44
N LEU A 109 -0.42 6.61 -7.51
CA LEU A 109 -0.35 5.16 -7.28
C LEU A 109 -1.71 4.60 -6.86
N VAL A 110 -2.33 5.22 -5.86
CA VAL A 110 -3.62 4.78 -5.35
C VAL A 110 -4.72 4.95 -6.40
N ASP A 111 -4.72 6.03 -7.17
CA ASP A 111 -5.67 6.20 -8.28
C ASP A 111 -5.47 5.14 -9.37
N HIS A 112 -4.23 4.82 -9.71
CA HIS A 112 -3.92 3.73 -10.62
C HIS A 112 -4.47 2.39 -10.10
N PHE A 113 -4.20 2.05 -8.84
CA PHE A 113 -4.72 0.82 -8.25
C PHE A 113 -6.24 0.81 -8.10
N ALA A 114 -6.88 1.97 -7.94
CA ALA A 114 -8.33 2.06 -7.89
C ALA A 114 -8.96 1.81 -9.27
N SER A 115 -8.30 2.25 -10.35
CA SER A 115 -8.83 2.23 -11.72
C SER A 115 -8.42 1.05 -12.61
N ALA A 116 -7.36 0.30 -12.26
CA ALA A 116 -6.79 -0.78 -13.08
C ALA A 116 -7.64 -2.07 -13.20
#